data_AF-A0A9D4Q5J1-F1
#
_entry.id   AF-A0A9D4Q5J1-F1
#
_cell.length_a   1.000
_cell.length_b   1.000
_cell.length_c   1.000
_cell.angle_alpha   90.00
_cell.angle_beta   90.00
_cell.angle_gamma   90.00
#
_symmetry.space_group_name_H-M   'P 1'
#
loop_
_entity.id
_entity.type
_entity.pdbx_description
1 polymer ?
#
loop_
_entity_poly.entity_id
_entity_poly.type
_entity_poly.pdbx_seq_one_letter_code
_entity_poly.pdbx_strand_id
1 'polypeptide(L)'
;MSDRDAESIVDAVSANTNIRKLTFVACGMMTLSAFLNHLSIGIMGNQTLLGVVLQGRLNEGKNASRKLFAICEATRRNSGLLAAAAAFSKATNVYRYSAAALERICKRHAELLEDLAEFVEVSVDEIGGIAHRHLQRTASLDEFMRITGVVKQRVVCHPRDDGCMQLDDLGEVCWQMVRWFLMLDDVEEAVTHPDNLLAVP
;
A
#
# COMPACT_ATOMS: atom_id res chain seq x y z
N MET A 1 -22.48 -20.36 18.49
CA MET A 1 -21.01 -20.26 18.35
C MET A 1 -20.47 -19.87 19.71
N SER A 2 -19.50 -20.61 20.23
CA SER A 2 -18.82 -20.24 21.47
C SER A 2 -17.82 -19.10 21.22
N ASP A 3 -17.34 -18.45 22.29
CA ASP A 3 -16.33 -17.40 22.19
C ASP A 3 -14.99 -17.93 21.63
N ARG A 4 -14.63 -19.17 21.97
CA ARG A 4 -13.43 -19.85 21.42
C ARG A 4 -13.55 -20.14 19.94
N ASP A 5 -14.75 -20.51 19.47
CA ASP A 5 -14.97 -20.73 18.04
C ASP A 5 -14.81 -19.41 17.27
N ALA A 6 -15.28 -18.31 17.86
CA ALA A 6 -15.15 -16.97 17.27
C ALA A 6 -13.69 -16.55 17.17
N GLU A 7 -12.92 -16.73 18.25
CA GLU A 7 -11.48 -16.46 18.31
C GLU A 7 -10.73 -17.28 17.25
N SER A 8 -10.94 -18.59 17.20
CA SER A 8 -10.25 -19.47 16.25
C SER A 8 -10.53 -19.11 14.78
N ILE A 9 -11.77 -18.73 14.44
CA ILE A 9 -12.10 -18.29 13.08
C ILE A 9 -11.39 -16.97 12.77
N VAL A 10 -11.39 -16.03 13.72
CA VAL A 10 -10.73 -14.73 13.51
C VAL A 10 -9.23 -14.90 13.36
N ASP A 11 -8.58 -15.71 14.19
CA ASP A 11 -7.14 -15.99 14.06
C ASP A 11 -6.80 -16.55 12.67
N ALA A 12 -7.63 -17.48 12.20
CA ALA A 12 -7.48 -18.03 10.85
C ALA A 12 -7.64 -16.93 9.78
N VAL A 13 -8.64 -16.06 9.89
CA VAL A 13 -8.84 -14.93 8.94
C VAL A 13 -7.69 -13.93 9.01
N SER A 14 -7.26 -13.56 10.21
CA SER A 14 -6.22 -12.57 10.45
C SER A 14 -4.88 -12.97 9.87
N ALA A 15 -4.51 -14.24 10.00
CA ALA A 15 -3.29 -14.80 9.42
C ALA A 15 -3.41 -15.12 7.92
N ASN A 16 -4.62 -15.16 7.37
CA ASN A 16 -4.84 -15.57 5.99
C ASN A 16 -4.57 -14.42 5.00
N THR A 17 -3.76 -14.71 4.00
CA THR A 17 -3.39 -13.78 2.93
C THR A 17 -4.18 -13.96 1.65
N ASN A 18 -5.11 -14.91 1.58
CA ASN A 18 -5.89 -15.30 0.38
C ASN A 18 -7.39 -14.95 0.48
N ILE A 19 -7.94 -14.79 1.68
CA ILE A 19 -9.34 -14.40 1.88
C ILE A 19 -9.45 -12.90 1.57
N ARG A 20 -10.26 -12.55 0.57
CA ARG A 20 -10.52 -11.16 0.14
C ARG A 20 -11.80 -10.60 0.71
N LYS A 21 -12.82 -11.45 0.85
CA LYS A 21 -14.14 -11.06 1.36
C LYS A 21 -14.60 -12.08 2.38
N LEU A 22 -15.08 -11.57 3.51
CA LEU A 22 -15.61 -12.38 4.60
C LEU A 22 -17.07 -12.03 4.81
N THR A 23 -17.95 -13.01 4.63
CA THR A 23 -19.37 -12.87 5.01
C THR A 23 -19.62 -13.71 6.24
N PHE A 24 -20.04 -13.07 7.33
CA PHE A 24 -20.38 -13.75 8.58
C PHE A 24 -21.86 -13.57 8.89
N VAL A 25 -22.57 -14.69 9.00
CA VAL A 25 -24.01 -14.72 9.30
C VAL A 25 -24.22 -15.26 10.70
N ALA A 26 -24.75 -14.43 11.60
CA ALA A 26 -24.95 -14.77 12.99
C ALA A 26 -26.41 -15.13 13.29
N CYS A 27 -26.64 -16.32 13.84
CA CYS A 27 -27.96 -16.75 14.32
C CYS A 27 -28.39 -16.11 15.65
N GLY A 28 -27.56 -15.26 16.27
CA GLY A 28 -27.86 -14.64 17.55
C GLY A 28 -26.90 -13.52 17.93
N MET A 29 -27.35 -12.63 18.81
CA MET A 29 -26.62 -11.42 19.19
C MET A 29 -25.30 -11.71 19.90
N MET A 30 -25.28 -12.71 20.80
CA MET A 30 -24.05 -13.10 21.52
C MET A 30 -22.97 -13.61 20.57
N THR A 31 -23.37 -14.41 19.57
CA THR A 31 -22.49 -14.92 18.51
C THR A 31 -21.86 -13.78 17.71
N LEU A 32 -22.66 -12.80 17.28
CA LEU A 32 -22.16 -11.66 16.51
C LEU A 32 -21.25 -10.75 17.34
N SER A 33 -21.61 -10.52 18.60
CA SER A 33 -20.82 -9.71 19.53
C SER A 33 -19.44 -10.33 19.81
N ALA A 34 -19.38 -11.64 20.08
CA ALA A 34 -18.13 -12.36 20.28
C ALA A 34 -17.23 -12.28 19.03
N PHE A 35 -17.79 -12.56 17.86
CA PHE A 35 -17.08 -12.45 16.59
C PHE A 35 -16.52 -11.05 16.33
N LEU A 36 -17.34 -10.02 16.57
CA LEU A 36 -16.92 -8.62 16.42
C LEU A 36 -15.78 -8.22 17.36
N ASN A 37 -15.79 -8.71 18.60
CA ASN A 37 -14.73 -8.42 19.57
C ASN A 37 -13.39 -8.88 19.03
N HIS A 38 -13.32 -10.16 18.67
CA HIS A 38 -12.10 -10.76 18.16
C HIS A 38 -11.69 -10.14 16.82
N LEU A 39 -12.63 -10.04 15.86
CA LEU A 39 -12.32 -9.56 14.52
C LEU A 39 -11.79 -8.12 14.53
N SER A 40 -12.37 -7.24 15.35
CA SER A 40 -11.94 -5.84 15.43
C SER A 40 -10.47 -5.67 15.85
N ILE A 41 -9.94 -6.62 16.62
CA ILE A 41 -8.55 -6.63 17.08
C ILE A 41 -7.69 -7.34 16.03
N GLY A 42 -8.10 -8.55 15.63
CA GLY A 42 -7.33 -9.39 14.73
C GLY A 42 -7.15 -8.78 13.34
N ILE A 43 -8.11 -7.98 12.85
CA ILE A 43 -8.09 -7.51 11.47
C ILE A 43 -7.08 -6.39 11.21
N MET A 44 -6.63 -5.69 12.25
CA MET A 44 -5.70 -4.55 12.10
C MET A 44 -4.37 -4.97 11.44
N GLY A 45 -3.92 -6.19 11.72
CA GLY A 45 -2.71 -6.77 11.11
C GLY A 45 -2.93 -7.32 9.70
N ASN A 46 -4.17 -7.59 9.30
CA ASN A 46 -4.47 -8.17 8.00
C ASN A 46 -4.47 -7.09 6.90
N GLN A 47 -3.67 -7.28 5.86
CA GLN A 47 -3.50 -6.31 4.77
C GLN A 47 -4.17 -6.74 3.46
N THR A 48 -4.86 -7.89 3.46
CA THR A 48 -5.35 -8.54 2.24
C THR A 48 -6.86 -8.67 2.18
N LEU A 49 -7.55 -8.55 3.32
CA LEU A 49 -9.00 -8.57 3.39
C LEU A 49 -9.55 -7.24 2.89
N LEU A 50 -10.33 -7.29 1.81
CA LEU A 50 -10.88 -6.13 1.10
C LEU A 50 -12.31 -5.80 1.56
N GLY A 51 -13.04 -6.76 2.12
CA GLY A 51 -14.41 -6.52 2.57
C GLY A 51 -14.90 -7.48 3.64
N VAL A 52 -15.73 -6.97 4.54
CA VAL A 52 -16.43 -7.76 5.56
C VAL A 52 -17.91 -7.43 5.51
N VAL A 53 -18.74 -8.46 5.41
CA VAL A 53 -20.20 -8.35 5.48
C VAL A 53 -20.67 -9.10 6.71
N LEU A 54 -21.30 -8.38 7.64
CA LEU A 54 -21.85 -8.96 8.86
C LEU A 54 -23.37 -8.94 8.79
N GLN A 55 -23.98 -10.11 8.91
CA GLN A 55 -25.43 -10.26 8.92
C GLN A 55 -25.91 -10.78 10.27
N GLY A 56 -26.76 -10.01 10.93
CA GLY A 56 -27.36 -10.39 12.20
C GLY A 56 -27.81 -9.18 13.01
N ARG A 57 -28.46 -9.42 14.14
CA ARG A 57 -28.84 -8.35 15.07
C ARG A 57 -27.67 -7.98 15.96
N LEU A 58 -27.35 -6.69 15.97
CA LEU A 58 -26.36 -6.10 16.87
C LEU A 58 -27.07 -5.35 18.01
N ASN A 59 -26.47 -5.38 19.19
CA ASN A 59 -26.80 -4.39 20.22
C ASN A 59 -26.13 -3.08 19.82
N GLU A 60 -26.93 -2.08 19.45
CA GLU A 60 -26.47 -0.74 19.12
C GLU A 60 -25.99 -0.02 20.39
N GLY A 61 -24.74 -0.27 20.77
CA GLY A 61 -24.03 0.47 21.81
C GLY A 61 -22.74 1.07 21.27
N LYS A 62 -22.23 2.14 21.90
CA LYS A 62 -20.99 2.84 21.49
C LYS A 62 -19.80 1.89 21.24
N ASN A 63 -19.71 0.79 21.99
CA ASN A 63 -18.65 -0.20 21.83
C ASN A 63 -18.78 -1.04 20.54
N ALA A 64 -20.00 -1.33 20.10
CA ALA A 64 -20.23 -2.05 18.85
C ALA A 64 -19.87 -1.18 17.64
N SER A 65 -20.25 0.10 17.65
CA SER A 65 -19.92 1.05 16.59
C SER A 65 -18.41 1.22 16.41
N ARG A 66 -17.64 1.29 17.52
CA ARG A 66 -16.17 1.36 17.47
C ARG A 66 -15.54 0.11 16.83
N LYS A 67 -16.04 -1.07 17.15
CA LYS A 67 -15.55 -2.34 16.59
C LYS A 67 -15.84 -2.45 15.11
N LEU A 68 -17.06 -2.11 14.71
CA LEU A 68 -17.44 -2.03 13.29
C LEU A 68 -16.57 -1.02 12.54
N PHE A 69 -16.34 0.16 13.13
CA PHE A 69 -15.47 1.16 12.55
C PHE A 69 -14.05 0.63 12.32
N ALA A 70 -13.44 -0.06 13.28
CA ALA A 70 -12.11 -0.66 13.12
C ALA A 70 -12.06 -1.65 11.94
N ILE A 71 -13.10 -2.49 11.79
CA ILE A 71 -13.21 -3.46 10.68
C ILE A 71 -13.39 -2.74 9.34
N CYS A 72 -14.27 -1.73 9.29
CA CYS A 72 -14.47 -0.91 8.10
C CYS A 72 -13.19 -0.15 7.72
N GLU A 73 -12.46 0.41 8.68
CA GLU A 73 -11.20 1.11 8.42
C GLU A 73 -10.12 0.18 7.90
N ALA A 74 -9.98 -1.02 8.46
CA ALA A 74 -9.01 -2.01 7.97
C ALA A 74 -9.29 -2.40 6.51
N THR A 75 -10.54 -2.75 6.20
CA THR A 75 -10.96 -3.11 4.84
C THR A 75 -10.89 -1.94 3.86
N ARG A 76 -11.24 -0.72 4.31
CA ARG A 76 -11.10 0.52 3.53
C ARG A 76 -9.65 0.84 3.22
N ARG A 77 -8.74 0.69 4.18
CA ARG A 77 -7.29 0.88 3.97
C ARG A 77 -6.77 -0.09 2.92
N ASN A 78 -7.10 -1.37 3.03
CA ASN A 78 -6.63 -2.40 2.10
C ASN A 78 -7.20 -2.17 0.68
N SER A 79 -8.50 -1.87 0.57
CA SER A 79 -9.13 -1.51 -0.70
C SER A 79 -8.59 -0.21 -1.30
N GLY A 80 -8.28 0.77 -0.45
CA GLY A 80 -7.67 2.04 -0.86
C GLY A 80 -6.27 1.85 -1.45
N LEU A 81 -5.47 0.94 -0.87
CA LEU A 81 -4.18 0.55 -1.43
C LEU A 81 -4.33 -0.04 -2.83
N LEU A 82 -5.29 -0.97 -3.00
CA LEU A 82 -5.58 -1.60 -4.30
C LEU A 82 -6.03 -0.58 -5.35
N ALA A 83 -6.97 0.31 -4.98
CA ALA A 83 -7.46 1.36 -5.86
C ALA A 83 -6.36 2.36 -6.27
N ALA A 84 -5.47 2.71 -5.34
CA ALA A 84 -4.33 3.58 -5.61
C ALA A 84 -3.33 2.93 -6.58
N ALA A 85 -2.98 1.67 -6.37
CA ALA A 85 -2.12 0.92 -7.29
C ALA A 85 -2.76 0.76 -8.68
N ALA A 86 -4.07 0.56 -8.73
CA ALA A 86 -4.83 0.49 -9.98
C ALA A 86 -4.81 1.82 -10.75
N ALA A 87 -4.93 2.95 -10.06
CA ALA A 87 -4.86 4.28 -10.67
C ALA A 87 -3.50 4.54 -11.33
N PHE A 88 -2.42 4.06 -10.71
CA PHE A 88 -1.08 4.11 -11.31
C PHE A 88 -1.01 3.20 -12.55
N SER A 89 -1.51 1.96 -12.42
CA SER A 89 -1.43 0.94 -13.48
C SER A 89 -2.21 1.33 -14.73
N LYS A 90 -3.35 2.02 -14.58
CA LYS A 90 -4.15 2.57 -15.69
C LYS A 90 -3.58 3.86 -16.29
N ALA A 91 -2.40 4.31 -15.84
CA ALA A 91 -1.74 5.56 -16.25
C ALA A 91 -2.63 6.82 -16.15
N THR A 92 -3.71 6.77 -15.36
CA THR A 92 -4.64 7.90 -15.24
C THR A 92 -4.06 9.01 -14.37
N ASN A 93 -3.18 8.67 -13.42
CA ASN A 93 -2.51 9.62 -12.52
C ASN A 93 -1.21 9.02 -11.93
N VAL A 94 -0.05 9.56 -12.35
CA VAL A 94 1.28 9.18 -11.84
C VAL A 94 1.65 10.09 -10.68
N TYR A 95 1.19 9.75 -9.48
CA TYR A 95 1.54 10.46 -8.25
C TYR A 95 2.28 9.54 -7.30
N ARG A 96 3.08 10.14 -6.41
CA ARG A 96 3.88 9.43 -5.42
C ARG A 96 3.11 8.34 -4.67
N TYR A 97 1.92 8.67 -4.18
CA TYR A 97 1.08 7.76 -3.40
C TYR A 97 0.60 6.55 -4.22
N SER A 98 0.17 6.74 -5.47
CA SER A 98 -0.28 5.64 -6.33
C SER A 98 0.88 4.76 -6.79
N ALA A 99 2.06 5.36 -7.02
CA ALA A 99 3.30 4.64 -7.30
C ALA A 99 3.77 3.80 -6.10
N ALA A 100 3.74 4.38 -4.90
CA ALA A 100 4.10 3.69 -3.67
C ALA A 100 3.14 2.54 -3.36
N ALA A 101 1.84 2.72 -3.62
CA ALA A 101 0.85 1.67 -3.49
C ALA A 101 1.15 0.48 -4.41
N LEU A 102 1.46 0.73 -5.69
CA LEU A 102 1.86 -0.33 -6.62
C LEU A 102 3.14 -1.02 -6.15
N GLU A 103 4.17 -0.26 -5.76
CA GLU A 103 5.41 -0.82 -5.24
C GLU A 103 5.17 -1.74 -4.04
N ARG A 104 4.31 -1.31 -3.12
CA ARG A 104 3.98 -2.05 -1.90
C ARG A 104 3.27 -3.36 -2.22
N ILE A 105 2.34 -3.36 -3.18
CA ILE A 105 1.70 -4.61 -3.64
C ILE A 105 2.75 -5.52 -4.27
N CYS A 106 3.56 -5.04 -5.21
CA CYS A 106 4.55 -5.87 -5.90
C CYS A 106 5.63 -6.45 -4.96
N LYS A 107 6.06 -5.71 -3.93
CA LYS A 107 7.16 -6.11 -3.04
C LYS A 107 6.71 -6.80 -1.74
N ARG A 108 5.55 -6.45 -1.20
CA ARG A 108 5.13 -6.85 0.16
C ARG A 108 3.78 -7.57 0.22
N HIS A 109 2.93 -7.41 -0.79
CA HIS A 109 1.60 -8.02 -0.83
C HIS A 109 1.34 -8.66 -2.20
N ALA A 110 2.24 -9.55 -2.61
CA ALA A 110 2.18 -10.20 -3.93
C ALA A 110 0.86 -10.97 -4.12
N GLU A 111 0.24 -11.42 -3.03
CA GLU A 111 -1.08 -12.04 -3.00
C GLU A 111 -2.19 -11.14 -3.57
N LEU A 112 -2.05 -9.82 -3.56
CA LEU A 112 -3.02 -8.87 -4.11
C LEU A 112 -2.82 -8.60 -5.61
N LEU A 113 -1.80 -9.20 -6.25
CA LEU A 113 -1.52 -8.96 -7.67
C LEU A 113 -2.65 -9.46 -8.57
N GLU A 114 -3.26 -10.61 -8.24
CA GLU A 114 -4.40 -11.14 -8.99
C GLU A 114 -5.61 -10.20 -8.90
N ASP A 115 -5.95 -9.72 -7.69
CA ASP A 115 -7.03 -8.76 -7.51
C ASP A 115 -6.75 -7.43 -8.23
N LEU A 116 -5.49 -6.99 -8.23
CA LEU A 116 -5.09 -5.77 -8.93
C LEU A 116 -5.26 -5.94 -10.44
N ALA A 117 -4.76 -7.04 -10.98
CA ALA A 117 -4.86 -7.41 -12.39
C ALA A 117 -6.32 -7.51 -12.84
N GLU A 118 -7.18 -8.17 -12.05
CA GLU A 118 -8.63 -8.21 -12.28
C GLU A 118 -9.25 -6.81 -12.26
N PHE A 119 -8.93 -6.00 -11.24
CA PHE A 119 -9.49 -4.64 -11.08
C PHE A 119 -9.11 -3.69 -12.22
N VAL A 120 -7.95 -3.92 -12.84
CA VAL A 120 -7.52 -3.12 -14.00
C VAL A 120 -7.75 -3.78 -15.36
N GLU A 121 -8.28 -5.00 -15.37
CA GLU A 121 -8.58 -5.78 -16.58
C GLU A 121 -7.34 -6.07 -17.43
N VAL A 122 -6.22 -6.41 -16.79
CA VAL A 122 -4.95 -6.82 -17.44
C VAL A 122 -4.40 -8.09 -16.80
N SER A 123 -3.35 -8.68 -17.37
CA SER A 123 -2.65 -9.82 -16.77
C SER A 123 -1.71 -9.41 -15.63
N VAL A 124 -1.42 -10.35 -14.72
CA VAL A 124 -0.40 -10.15 -13.67
C VAL A 124 0.97 -9.82 -14.26
N ASP A 125 1.32 -10.42 -15.40
CA ASP A 125 2.57 -10.12 -16.11
C ASP A 125 2.63 -8.68 -16.62
N GLU A 126 1.50 -8.13 -17.09
CA GLU A 126 1.41 -6.72 -17.49
C GLU A 126 1.58 -5.78 -16.30
N ILE A 127 1.01 -6.11 -15.13
CA ILE A 127 1.26 -5.38 -13.88
C ILE A 127 2.75 -5.43 -13.52
N GLY A 128 3.37 -6.62 -13.61
CA GLY A 128 4.80 -6.80 -13.41
C GLY A 128 5.63 -5.96 -14.38
N GLY A 129 5.23 -5.89 -15.65
CA GLY A 129 5.87 -5.06 -16.68
C GLY A 129 5.70 -3.56 -16.44
N ILE A 130 4.56 -3.10 -15.91
CA ILE A 130 4.34 -1.71 -15.49
C ILE A 130 5.25 -1.38 -14.30
N ALA A 131 5.23 -2.22 -13.26
CA ALA A 131 6.07 -2.05 -12.08
C ALA A 131 7.56 -2.06 -12.46
N HIS A 132 7.98 -2.98 -13.33
CA HIS A 132 9.36 -3.05 -13.79
C HIS A 132 9.77 -1.78 -14.57
N ARG A 133 8.92 -1.32 -15.50
CA ARG A 133 9.20 -0.12 -16.29
C ARG A 133 9.28 1.15 -15.45
N HIS A 134 8.36 1.35 -14.51
CA HIS A 134 8.23 2.60 -13.78
C HIS A 134 8.92 2.62 -12.41
N LEU A 135 9.18 1.46 -11.80
CA LEU A 135 9.73 1.37 -10.45
C LEU A 135 11.13 0.73 -10.41
N GLN A 136 11.56 -0.03 -11.44
CA GLN A 136 12.81 -0.81 -11.40
C GLN A 136 13.84 -0.46 -12.49
N ARG A 137 13.44 0.11 -13.64
CA ARG A 137 14.41 0.51 -14.68
C ARG A 137 15.14 1.81 -14.31
N THR A 138 16.47 1.76 -14.38
CA THR A 138 17.40 2.82 -13.93
C THR A 138 17.73 3.93 -14.90
N ALA A 139 17.17 3.93 -16.11
CA ALA A 139 17.16 5.14 -16.96
C ALA A 139 16.39 6.32 -16.30
N SER A 140 15.86 6.09 -15.10
CA SER A 140 14.82 6.86 -14.45
C SER A 140 15.20 7.26 -13.02
N LEU A 141 16.49 7.35 -12.63
CA LEU A 141 16.84 8.00 -11.34
C LEU A 141 16.08 9.31 -11.18
N ASP A 142 16.11 10.12 -12.24
CA ASP A 142 15.38 11.37 -12.35
C ASP A 142 13.87 11.16 -12.31
N GLU A 143 13.31 10.07 -12.83
CA GLU A 143 11.89 9.75 -12.72
C GLU A 143 11.51 9.31 -11.31
N PHE A 144 12.28 8.45 -10.65
CA PHE A 144 12.09 8.05 -9.26
C PHE A 144 12.18 9.28 -8.35
N MET A 145 13.20 10.11 -8.54
CA MET A 145 13.38 11.34 -7.78
C MET A 145 12.30 12.38 -8.11
N ARG A 146 11.76 12.42 -9.33
CA ARG A 146 10.58 13.25 -9.66
C ARG A 146 9.30 12.72 -9.02
N ILE A 147 9.06 11.42 -9.08
CA ILE A 147 7.89 10.76 -8.48
C ILE A 147 7.92 10.94 -6.95
N THR A 148 9.10 10.83 -6.33
CA THR A 148 9.26 11.11 -4.89
C THR A 148 9.26 12.60 -4.58
N GLY A 149 9.41 13.48 -5.56
CA GLY A 149 9.43 14.93 -5.39
C GLY A 149 10.76 15.48 -4.88
N VAL A 150 11.83 14.68 -4.89
CA VAL A 150 13.19 15.09 -4.52
C VAL A 150 13.79 16.04 -5.55
N VAL A 151 13.56 15.78 -6.84
CA VAL A 151 14.03 16.66 -7.93
C VAL A 151 12.87 17.07 -8.84
N LYS A 152 12.94 18.27 -9.41
CA LYS A 152 11.96 18.73 -10.42
C LYS A 152 12.21 18.14 -11.80
N GLN A 153 13.49 17.98 -12.16
CA GLN A 153 13.88 17.57 -13.51
C GLN A 153 14.92 16.45 -13.48
N ARG A 154 16.11 16.72 -12.91
CA ARG A 154 17.19 15.74 -12.80
C ARG A 154 18.18 16.07 -11.68
N VAL A 155 18.98 15.09 -11.27
CA VAL A 155 20.16 15.32 -10.42
C VAL A 155 21.30 15.84 -11.28
N VAL A 156 21.97 16.90 -10.80
CA VAL A 156 23.24 17.37 -11.34
C VAL A 156 24.13 17.70 -10.15
N CYS A 157 25.32 17.14 -10.08
CA CYS A 157 26.30 17.51 -9.07
C CYS A 157 27.11 18.71 -9.56
N HIS A 158 27.57 19.55 -8.62
CA HIS A 158 28.53 20.60 -8.96
C HIS A 158 29.86 19.95 -9.37
N PRO A 159 30.54 20.48 -10.42
CA PRO A 159 31.84 19.96 -10.84
C PRO A 159 32.83 19.94 -9.68
N ARG A 160 33.58 18.84 -9.52
CA ARG A 160 34.67 18.71 -8.55
C ARG A 160 35.94 18.25 -9.25
N ASP A 161 37.07 18.81 -8.83
CA ASP A 161 38.40 18.49 -9.37
C ASP A 161 39.16 17.46 -8.51
N ASP A 162 38.50 16.85 -7.53
CA ASP A 162 39.12 15.88 -6.61
C ASP A 162 39.10 14.43 -7.14
N GLY A 163 38.59 14.22 -8.36
CA GLY A 163 38.53 12.92 -9.02
C GLY A 163 37.64 11.89 -8.31
N CYS A 164 36.85 12.32 -7.32
CA CYS A 164 35.94 11.44 -6.60
C CYS A 164 34.65 11.25 -7.40
N MET A 165 34.17 10.00 -7.47
CA MET A 165 32.90 9.67 -8.12
C MET A 165 31.74 10.38 -7.44
N GLN A 166 30.95 11.11 -8.22
CA GLN A 166 29.78 11.84 -7.78
C GLN A 166 28.49 11.02 -7.97
N LEU A 167 27.38 11.55 -7.45
CA LEU A 167 26.11 10.85 -7.44
C LEU A 167 25.52 10.68 -8.86
N ASP A 168 25.76 11.67 -9.72
CA ASP A 168 25.43 11.66 -11.16
C ASP A 168 26.43 10.88 -12.01
N ASP A 169 27.60 10.51 -11.46
CA ASP A 169 28.55 9.59 -12.08
C ASP A 169 28.22 8.11 -11.83
N LEU A 170 27.28 7.82 -10.92
CA LEU A 170 26.84 6.46 -10.66
C LEU A 170 26.14 5.90 -11.90
N GLY A 171 26.73 4.87 -12.51
CA GLY A 171 26.13 4.17 -13.63
C GLY A 171 24.81 3.48 -13.26
N GLU A 172 24.03 3.13 -14.28
CA GLU A 172 22.71 2.52 -14.13
C GLU A 172 22.69 1.31 -13.18
N VAL A 173 23.70 0.44 -13.27
CA VAL A 173 23.78 -0.79 -12.45
C VAL A 173 23.89 -0.44 -10.96
N CYS A 174 24.67 0.57 -10.59
CA CYS A 174 24.84 1.01 -9.21
C CYS A 174 23.51 1.55 -8.65
N TRP A 175 22.79 2.35 -9.44
CA TRP A 175 21.47 2.83 -9.05
C TRP A 175 20.44 1.72 -8.91
N GLN A 176 20.52 0.68 -9.74
CA GLN A 176 19.64 -0.48 -9.68
C GLN A 176 19.81 -1.20 -8.35
N MET A 177 21.07 -1.38 -7.91
CA MET A 177 21.39 -1.94 -6.61
C MET A 177 20.87 -1.06 -5.47
N VAL A 178 21.06 0.26 -5.52
CA VAL A 178 20.51 1.18 -4.52
C VAL A 178 18.98 1.10 -4.46
N ARG A 179 18.31 1.02 -5.62
CA ARG A 179 16.85 0.93 -5.74
C ARG A 179 16.25 -0.37 -5.23
N TRP A 180 17.04 -1.46 -5.18
CA TRP A 180 16.61 -2.68 -4.49
C TRP A 180 16.42 -2.48 -2.99
N PHE A 181 17.18 -1.57 -2.38
CA PHE A 181 17.11 -1.31 -0.94
C PHE A 181 16.20 -0.14 -0.57
N LEU A 182 15.93 0.79 -1.49
CA LEU A 182 15.04 1.94 -1.25
C LEU A 182 13.64 1.69 -1.81
N MET A 183 12.61 2.01 -1.04
CA MET A 183 11.22 2.16 -1.51
C MET A 183 10.82 3.62 -1.64
N LEU A 184 9.74 3.88 -2.37
CA LEU A 184 9.12 5.21 -2.44
C LEU A 184 8.68 5.70 -1.05
N ASP A 185 8.24 4.83 -0.15
CA ASP A 185 7.85 5.22 1.22
C ASP A 185 9.06 5.58 2.11
N ASP A 186 10.29 5.24 1.73
CA ASP A 186 11.50 5.50 2.54
C ASP A 186 12.05 6.92 2.36
N VAL A 187 11.58 7.65 1.35
CA VAL A 187 12.00 9.04 1.10
C VAL A 187 11.12 9.96 1.96
N GLU A 188 11.66 10.76 2.87
CA GLU A 188 10.80 11.71 3.59
C GLU A 188 10.22 12.77 2.64
N GLU A 189 8.98 13.19 2.88
CA GLU A 189 8.45 14.38 2.21
C GLU A 189 9.28 15.57 2.66
N ALA A 190 9.77 16.37 1.70
CA ALA A 190 10.43 17.61 2.03
C ALA A 190 9.44 18.47 2.84
N VAL A 191 9.75 18.68 4.13
CA VAL A 191 9.04 19.67 4.93
C VAL A 191 9.23 20.99 4.21
N THR A 192 8.18 21.51 3.59
CA THR A 192 8.18 22.86 3.05
C THR A 192 8.37 23.80 4.24
N HIS A 193 9.63 24.13 4.54
CA HIS A 193 9.93 25.28 5.38
C HIS A 193 9.36 26.51 4.68
N PRO A 194 8.51 27.31 5.35
CA PRO A 194 7.86 28.47 4.74
C PRO A 194 8.86 29.54 4.24
N ASP A 195 10.14 29.44 4.59
CA ASP A 195 11.20 30.38 4.21
C ASP A 195 11.75 30.18 2.79
N ASN A 196 11.41 29.08 2.10
CA ASN A 196 11.91 28.80 0.73
C ASN A 196 11.08 29.42 -0.40
N LEU A 197 10.13 30.31 -0.09
CA LEU A 197 9.36 31.06 -1.10
C LEU A 197 10.04 32.34 -1.59
N LEU A 198 11.25 32.67 -1.11
CA LEU A 198 11.92 33.95 -1.42
C LEU A 198 13.34 33.82 -2.01
N ALA A 199 13.59 32.79 -2.82
CA ALA A 199 14.80 32.77 -3.64
C ALA A 199 14.49 32.27 -5.06
N VAL A 200 13.90 33.15 -5.86
CA VAL A 200 13.93 33.07 -7.32
C VAL A 200 14.59 34.37 -7.80
N PRO A 201 15.81 34.33 -8.40
CA PRO A 201 16.23 35.37 -9.32
C PRO A 201 15.47 35.27 -10.65
#